data_AF-A0A1S6Q5S1-F1
#
_entry.id   AF-A0A1S6Q5S1-F1
#
_cell.length_a   1.000
_cell.length_b   1.000
_cell.length_c   1.000
_cell.angle_alpha   90.00
_cell.angle_beta   90.00
_cell.angle_gamma   90.00
#
_symmetry.space_group_name_H-M   'P 1'
#
loop_
_entity.id
_entity.type
_entity.pdbx_description
1 polymer ?
#
loop_
_entity_poly.entity_id
_entity_poly.type
_entity_poly.pdbx_seq_one_letter_code
_entity_poly.pdbx_strand_id
1 'polypeptide(L)'
;AHLVSNVQSLRRRHWISHEVSLVRDIRDREFKIFTDAGRVCRPLFVIENDAKNPNCGNLVLTKEHILRLEEDKELGADMDPEEREE
;
A
#
# COMPACT_ATOMS: atom_id res chain seq x y z
N ALA A 1 -13.89 16.98 -5.82
CA ALA A 1 -12.46 16.84 -5.44
C ALA A 1 -12.15 15.40 -4.98
N HIS A 2 -12.39 14.39 -5.82
CA HIS A 2 -12.29 12.96 -5.43
C HIS A 2 -11.24 12.17 -6.20
N LEU A 3 -10.78 12.67 -7.35
CA LEU A 3 -9.87 11.96 -8.25
C LEU A 3 -8.63 11.43 -7.52
N VAL A 4 -7.94 12.29 -6.78
CA VAL A 4 -6.68 11.92 -6.11
C VAL A 4 -6.88 10.82 -5.08
N SER A 5 -7.93 10.93 -4.25
CA SER A 5 -8.24 9.90 -3.25
C SER A 5 -8.59 8.56 -3.90
N ASN A 6 -9.40 8.60 -4.97
CA ASN A 6 -9.80 7.40 -5.69
C ASN A 6 -8.61 6.72 -6.38
N VAL A 7 -7.76 7.48 -7.08
CA VAL A 7 -6.59 6.91 -7.77
C VAL A 7 -5.55 6.37 -6.76
N GLN A 8 -5.34 7.04 -5.63
CA GLN A 8 -4.51 6.50 -4.55
C GLN A 8 -5.08 5.18 -4.01
N SER A 9 -6.40 5.09 -3.85
CA SER A 9 -7.07 3.88 -3.36
C SER A 9 -6.93 2.72 -4.36
N LEU A 10 -7.04 2.99 -5.66
CA LEU A 10 -6.81 2.01 -6.71
C LEU A 10 -5.37 1.47 -6.70
N ARG A 11 -4.37 2.34 -6.50
CA ARG A 11 -2.96 1.92 -6.34
C ARG A 11 -2.74 1.08 -5.09
N ARG A 12 -3.35 1.45 -3.95
CA ARG A 12 -3.24 0.67 -2.70
C ARG A 12 -3.90 -0.71 -2.79
N ARG A 13 -4.93 -0.86 -3.63
CA ARG A 13 -5.61 -2.14 -3.89
C ARG A 13 -4.97 -2.95 -5.03
N HIS A 14 -3.81 -2.52 -5.55
CA HIS A 14 -3.11 -3.14 -6.68
C HIS A 14 -3.86 -3.16 -8.04
N TRP A 15 -4.94 -2.38 -8.20
CA TRP A 15 -5.56 -2.17 -9.52
C TRP A 15 -4.70 -1.29 -10.43
N ILE A 16 -3.88 -0.45 -9.82
CA ILE A 16 -2.78 0.27 -10.47
C ILE A 16 -1.49 -0.28 -9.86
N SER A 17 -0.49 -0.58 -10.70
CA SER A 17 0.80 -1.10 -10.23
C SER A 17 1.39 -0.19 -9.15
N HIS A 18 1.95 -0.80 -8.10
CA HIS A 18 2.58 -0.10 -6.99
C HIS A 18 3.80 0.74 -7.45
N GLU A 19 4.37 0.42 -8.60
CA GLU A 19 5.46 1.14 -9.26
C GLU A 19 5.01 2.49 -9.83
N VAL A 20 3.73 2.70 -10.10
CA VAL A 20 3.22 3.97 -10.66
C VAL A 20 3.27 5.08 -9.60
N SER A 21 3.97 6.18 -9.87
CA SER A 21 4.01 7.33 -8.96
C SER A 21 2.85 8.28 -9.25
N LEU A 22 2.18 8.71 -8.18
CA LEU A 22 1.05 9.64 -8.21
C LEU A 22 1.43 10.90 -7.43
N VAL A 23 1.49 12.06 -8.09
CA VAL A 23 1.89 13.33 -7.47
C VAL A 23 0.82 14.38 -7.71
N ARG A 24 0.31 14.99 -6.64
CA ARG A 24 -0.62 16.12 -6.72
C ARG A 24 0.14 17.41 -6.45
N ASP A 25 0.33 18.23 -7.47
CA ASP A 25 0.79 19.60 -7.29
C ASP A 25 -0.41 20.50 -7.00
N ILE A 26 -0.53 20.97 -5.76
CA ILE A 26 -1.67 21.76 -5.31
C ILE A 26 -1.57 23.20 -5.84
N ARG A 27 -0.36 23.75 -5.96
CA ARG A 27 -0.13 25.14 -6.37
C ARG A 27 -0.43 25.30 -7.84
N ASP A 28 0.07 24.36 -8.64
CA ASP A 28 -0.10 24.37 -10.09
C ASP A 28 -1.42 23.71 -10.52
N ARG A 29 -2.17 23.15 -9.56
CA ARG A 29 -3.45 22.43 -9.77
C ARG A 29 -3.31 21.23 -10.72
N GLU A 30 -2.15 20.58 -10.70
CA GLU A 30 -1.84 19.44 -11.56
C GLU A 30 -1.87 18.12 -10.79
N PHE A 31 -2.25 17.05 -11.49
CA PHE A 31 -2.11 15.68 -11.00
C PHE A 31 -1.28 14.87 -11.99
N LYS A 32 -0.06 14.52 -11.60
CA LYS A 32 0.95 13.87 -12.42
C LYS A 32 0.97 12.37 -12.12
N ILE A 33 0.96 11.57 -13.16
CA ILE A 33 1.06 10.11 -13.10
C ILE A 33 2.31 9.71 -13.87
N PHE A 34 3.22 9.01 -13.20
CA PHE A 34 4.48 8.54 -13.78
C PHE A 34 4.50 7.02 -13.79
N THR A 35 4.69 6.44 -14.97
CA THR A 35 4.70 5.00 -15.23
C THR A 35 6.04 4.51 -15.80
N ASP A 36 7.06 5.38 -15.81
CA ASP A 36 8.40 5.12 -16.32
C ASP A 36 9.18 4.14 -15.42
N ALA A 37 10.08 3.38 -16.04
CA ALA A 37 10.97 2.44 -15.36
C ALA A 37 12.23 3.14 -14.82
N GLY A 38 12.91 2.51 -13.86
CA GLY A 38 14.20 2.99 -13.32
C GLY A 38 14.09 3.96 -12.14
N ARG A 39 12.88 4.19 -11.61
CA ARG A 39 12.68 4.94 -10.36
C ARG A 39 13.03 4.08 -9.15
N VAL A 40 13.70 4.67 -8.16
CA VAL A 40 14.01 3.99 -6.90
C VAL A 40 12.81 4.05 -5.96
N CYS A 41 12.38 2.88 -5.47
CA CYS A 41 11.28 2.76 -4.52
C CYS A 41 11.81 2.60 -3.08
N ARG A 42 11.16 3.28 -2.13
CA ARG A 42 11.34 3.04 -0.69
C ARG A 42 9.97 2.78 -0.06
N PRO A 43 9.65 1.53 0.32
CA PRO A 43 8.42 1.22 1.03
C PRO A 43 8.35 1.99 2.35
N LEU A 44 7.19 2.54 2.66
CA LEU A 44 6.91 3.27 3.89
C LEU A 44 5.57 2.79 4.46
N PHE A 45 5.41 2.88 5.78
CA PHE A 45 4.13 2.63 6.40
C PHE A 45 3.16 3.78 6.16
N VAL A 46 1.89 3.42 6.04
CA VAL A 46 0.80 4.37 5.78
C VAL A 46 0.15 4.76 7.10
N ILE A 47 -0.19 6.04 7.23
CA ILE A 47 -0.99 6.59 8.33
C ILE A 47 -2.46 6.61 7.92
N GLU A 48 -3.35 6.25 8.84
CA GLU A 48 -4.79 6.44 8.69
C GLU A 48 -5.12 7.92 8.80
N ASN A 49 -5.72 8.48 7.76
CA ASN A 49 -6.01 9.92 7.65
C ASN A 49 -7.51 10.21 7.54
N ASP A 50 -8.37 9.19 7.47
CA ASP A 50 -9.81 9.40 7.51
C ASP A 50 -10.24 9.79 8.92
N ALA A 51 -10.68 11.04 9.09
CA ALA A 51 -11.17 11.58 10.36
C ALA A 51 -12.37 10.81 10.95
N LYS A 52 -13.07 10.01 10.14
CA LYS A 52 -14.17 9.15 10.61
C LYS A 52 -13.67 7.84 11.24
N ASN A 53 -12.43 7.45 10.94
CA ASN A 53 -11.84 6.24 11.48
C ASN A 53 -11.36 6.53 12.92
N PRO A 54 -11.74 5.73 13.93
CA PRO A 54 -11.22 5.90 15.29
C PRO A 54 -9.69 5.81 15.38
N ASN A 55 -9.03 5.18 14.39
CA ASN A 55 -7.58 5.08 14.31
C ASN A 55 -6.91 6.25 13.56
N CYS A 56 -7.65 7.32 13.24
CA CYS A 56 -7.11 8.50 12.55
C CYS A 56 -5.87 9.06 13.26
N GLY A 57 -4.81 9.30 12.49
CA GLY A 57 -3.52 9.80 12.98
C GLY A 57 -2.51 8.72 13.34
N ASN A 58 -2.90 7.44 13.37
CA ASN A 58 -2.01 6.33 13.70
C ASN A 58 -1.63 5.49 12.45
N LEU A 59 -0.67 4.58 12.62
CA LEU A 59 -0.31 3.62 11.59
C LEU A 59 -1.49 2.71 11.22
N VAL A 60 -1.62 2.42 9.93
CA VAL A 60 -2.53 1.38 9.42
C VAL A 60 -2.01 -0.02 9.80
N LEU A 61 -0.70 -0.17 9.98
CA LEU A 61 -0.11 -1.40 10.51
C LEU A 61 -0.46 -1.55 12.00
N THR A 62 -1.13 -2.65 12.36
CA THR A 62 -1.48 -2.97 13.74
C THR A 62 -0.75 -4.22 14.23
N LYS A 63 -0.79 -4.52 15.53
CA LYS A 63 -0.18 -5.74 16.07
C LYS A 63 -0.83 -7.01 15.54
N GLU A 64 -2.12 -6.97 15.26
CA GLU A 64 -2.86 -8.09 14.65
C GLU A 64 -2.32 -8.40 13.24
N HIS A 65 -1.79 -7.41 12.51
CA HIS A 65 -1.13 -7.66 11.23
C HIS A 65 0.20 -8.40 11.39
N ILE A 66 0.95 -8.06 12.44
CA ILE A 66 2.24 -8.68 12.73
C ILE A 66 2.04 -10.14 13.17
N LEU A 67 1.08 -10.39 14.07
CA LEU A 67 0.75 -11.74 14.53
C LEU A 67 0.36 -12.65 13.36
N ARG A 68 -0.50 -12.19 12.45
CA ARG A 68 -0.84 -12.97 11.25
C ARG A 68 0.38 -13.30 10.38
N LEU A 69 1.30 -12.36 10.22
CA LEU A 69 2.56 -12.61 9.47
C LEU A 69 3.50 -13.59 10.19
N GLU A 70 3.44 -13.67 11.51
CA GLU A 70 4.20 -14.65 12.30
C GLU A 70 3.57 -16.05 12.16
N GLU A 71 2.24 -16.15 12.26
CA GLU A 71 1.49 -17.39 12.04
C GLU A 71 1.70 -17.95 10.62
N ASP A 72 1.64 -17.10 9.59
CA ASP A 72 1.86 -17.50 8.19
C ASP A 72 3.28 -18.07 7.96
N LYS A 73 4.29 -17.57 8.71
CA LYS A 73 5.66 -18.09 8.64
C LYS A 73 5.79 -19.48 9.24
N GLU A 74 5.08 -19.73 10.34
CA GLU A 74 5.09 -21.04 11.00
C GLU A 74 4.37 -22.09 10.13
N LEU A 75 3.22 -21.74 9.54
CA LEU A 75 2.48 -22.62 8.62
C LEU A 75 3.28 -22.97 7.36
N GLY A 76 3.98 -21.99 6.78
CA GLY A 76 4.81 -22.23 5.61
C GLY A 76 6.03 -23.14 5.88
N ALA A 77 6.45 -23.34 7.13
CA ALA A 77 7.58 -24.21 7.45
C ALA A 77 7.29 -25.70 7.21
N ASP A 78 6.01 -26.10 7.30
CA ASP A 78 5.55 -27.48 7.14
C ASP A 78 4.95 -27.76 5.74
N MET A 79 4.93 -26.77 4.85
CA MET A 79 4.44 -26.93 3.47
C MET A 79 5.55 -27.40 2.53
N ASP A 80 5.23 -28.39 1.69
CA ASP A 80 6.13 -28.90 0.67
C ASP A 80 6.52 -27.78 -0.32
N PRO A 81 7.76 -27.74 -0.82
CA PRO A 81 8.25 -26.65 -1.68
C PRO A 81 7.39 -26.38 -2.92
N GLU A 82 6.74 -27.42 -3.46
CA GLU A 82 5.87 -27.35 -4.64
C GLU A 82 4.54 -26.61 -4.35
N GLU A 83 4.05 -26.63 -3.10
CA GLU A 83 2.82 -25.92 -2.70
C GLU A 83 3.06 -24.44 -2.35
N ARG A 84 4.32 -24.02 -2.20
CA ARG A 84 4.70 -22.63 -1.85
C ARG A 84 4.88 -21.72 -3.07
N GLU A 85 4.97 -22.30 -4.26
CA GLU A 85 5.16 -21.56 -5.53
C GLU A 85 3.85 -21.27 -6.28
N GLU A 86 2.74 -21.94 -5.93
CA GLU A 86 1.38 -21.63 -6.41
C GLU A 86 0.70 -20.53 -5.58
#